data_AF-A0A4Y6KT05-F1
#
_entry.id   AF-A0A4Y6KT05-F1
#
_cell.length_a   1.000
_cell.length_b   1.000
_cell.length_c   1.000
_cell.angle_alpha   90.00
_cell.angle_beta   90.00
_cell.angle_gamma   90.00
#
_symmetry.space_group_name_H-M   'P 1'
#
loop_
_entity.id
_entity.type
_entity.pdbx_description
1 polymer ?
#
loop_
_entity_poly.entity_id
_entity_poly.type
_entity_poly.pdbx_seq_one_letter_code
_entity_poly.pdbx_strand_id
1 'polypeptide(L)'
;MDNIATWLDLALVSARPERARTVRIHDVGSGARRNCFALSVENRWLHAGGGELTVFHGMSTVLHFLKLAGVRAFEPGLPRREPVSCGGGACLCLDGRRKLERCARAAGS
;
A
#
# COMPACT_ATOMS: atom_id res chain seq x y z
N MET A 1 -15.39 1.31 -12.80
CA MET A 1 -16.35 0.75 -11.83
C MET A 1 -15.56 0.08 -10.71
N ASP A 2 -15.39 0.83 -9.62
CA ASP A 2 -15.23 0.39 -8.22
C ASP A 2 -14.36 -0.84 -7.93
N ASN A 3 -13.11 -0.80 -8.38
CA ASN A 3 -12.12 -1.80 -7.97
C ASN A 3 -11.43 -1.35 -6.66
N ILE A 4 -12.23 -0.99 -5.65
CA ILE A 4 -11.79 -0.43 -4.37
C ILE A 4 -11.80 -1.52 -3.30
N ALA A 5 -10.67 -1.69 -2.65
CA ALA A 5 -10.53 -2.36 -1.36
C ALA A 5 -10.32 -1.30 -0.28
N THR A 6 -10.86 -1.57 0.89
CA THR A 6 -10.72 -0.71 2.07
C THR A 6 -9.89 -1.40 3.13
N TRP A 7 -9.57 -0.69 4.21
CA TRP A 7 -8.87 -1.28 5.35
C TRP A 7 -9.71 -2.40 6.02
N LEU A 8 -11.04 -2.35 5.90
CA LEU A 8 -11.91 -3.42 6.38
C LEU A 8 -11.70 -4.71 5.59
N ASP A 9 -11.50 -4.61 4.27
CA ASP A 9 -11.19 -5.79 3.44
C ASP A 9 -9.88 -6.45 3.88
N LEU A 10 -8.87 -5.65 4.21
CA LEU A 10 -7.58 -6.12 4.72
C LEU A 10 -7.71 -6.76 6.11
N ALA A 11 -8.49 -6.15 7.01
CA ALA A 11 -8.76 -6.71 8.33
C ALA A 11 -9.46 -8.08 8.23
N LEU A 12 -10.36 -8.26 7.27
CA LEU A 12 -11.00 -9.55 6.99
C LEU A 12 -9.99 -10.61 6.50
N VAL A 13 -8.96 -10.23 5.74
CA VAL A 13 -7.87 -11.15 5.37
C VAL A 13 -7.15 -11.64 6.62
N SER A 14 -6.81 -10.73 7.54
CA SER A 14 -6.12 -11.08 8.78
C SER A 14 -6.98 -11.96 9.69
N ALA A 15 -8.28 -11.66 9.82
CA ALA A 15 -9.19 -12.38 10.70
C ALA A 15 -9.59 -13.77 10.19
N ARG A 16 -9.47 -14.03 8.87
CA ARG A 16 -9.93 -15.27 8.24
C ARG A 16 -8.91 -15.79 7.21
N PRO A 17 -7.71 -16.22 7.65
CA PRO A 17 -6.66 -16.67 6.74
C PRO A 17 -7.08 -17.86 5.86
N GLU A 18 -8.01 -18.70 6.34
CA GLU A 18 -8.56 -19.85 5.61
C GLU A 18 -9.42 -19.47 4.40
N ARG A 19 -9.97 -18.24 4.38
CA ARG A 19 -10.67 -17.71 3.22
C ARG A 19 -9.63 -17.01 2.36
N ALA A 20 -9.00 -17.77 1.47
CA ALA A 20 -7.91 -17.36 0.59
C ALA A 20 -8.18 -16.06 -0.19
N ARG A 21 -8.01 -14.91 0.49
CA ARG A 21 -8.06 -13.58 -0.11
C ARG A 21 -6.63 -13.19 -0.45
N THR A 22 -6.34 -13.08 -1.74
CA THR A 22 -4.98 -12.74 -2.16
C THR A 22 -4.70 -11.26 -1.95
N VAL A 23 -3.71 -10.98 -1.12
CA VAL A 23 -3.09 -9.66 -1.02
C VAL A 23 -1.90 -9.59 -1.96
N ARG A 24 -1.81 -8.55 -2.78
CA ARG A 24 -0.69 -8.36 -3.71
C ARG A 24 0.00 -7.03 -3.51
N ILE A 25 1.33 -7.02 -3.63
CA ILE A 25 2.16 -5.82 -3.60
C ILE A 25 2.54 -5.45 -5.03
N HIS A 26 2.18 -4.24 -5.45
CA HIS A 26 2.44 -3.74 -6.80
C HIS A 26 3.46 -2.61 -6.77
N ASP A 27 4.47 -2.68 -7.63
CA ASP A 27 5.28 -1.49 -7.94
C ASP A 27 4.45 -0.53 -8.79
N VAL A 28 4.26 0.68 -8.28
CA VAL A 28 3.49 1.76 -8.93
C VAL A 28 4.32 3.02 -9.13
N GLY A 29 5.64 2.94 -8.95
CA GLY A 29 6.55 4.06 -9.16
C GLY A 29 6.56 4.50 -10.62
N SER A 30 6.63 5.81 -10.85
CA SER A 30 6.88 6.40 -12.16
C SER A 30 8.05 7.38 -12.12
N GLY A 31 8.82 7.44 -13.21
CA GLY A 31 9.96 8.38 -13.34
C GLY A 31 11.08 8.17 -12.33
N ALA A 32 11.65 9.27 -11.82
CA ALA A 32 12.78 9.28 -10.89
C ALA A 32 12.43 8.83 -9.46
N ARG A 33 11.13 8.74 -9.11
CA ARG A 33 10.65 8.28 -7.79
C ARG A 33 10.40 6.76 -7.79
N ARG A 34 11.44 5.99 -8.11
CA ARG A 34 11.45 4.52 -7.97
C ARG A 34 11.31 4.17 -6.47
N ASN A 35 10.58 3.11 -6.13
CA ASN A 35 10.16 2.70 -4.76
C ASN A 35 8.78 3.20 -4.28
N CYS A 36 7.77 3.26 -5.15
CA CYS A 36 6.38 3.39 -4.71
C CYS A 36 5.66 2.07 -4.84
N PHE A 37 4.99 1.66 -3.78
CA PHE A 37 4.23 0.42 -3.78
C PHE A 37 2.77 0.67 -3.40
N ALA A 38 1.87 -0.11 -3.99
CA ALA A 38 0.46 -0.14 -3.62
C ALA A 38 0.02 -1.58 -3.34
N LEU A 39 -1.08 -1.71 -2.61
CA LEU A 39 -1.65 -3.01 -2.28
C LEU A 39 -2.94 -3.23 -3.08
N SER A 40 -3.19 -4.49 -3.45
CA SER A 40 -4.53 -4.95 -3.82
C SER A 40 -4.98 -6.13 -2.98
N VAL A 41 -6.29 -6.25 -2.78
CA VAL A 41 -6.97 -7.37 -2.13
C VAL A 41 -7.97 -7.94 -3.13
N GLU A 42 -7.79 -9.21 -3.53
CA GLU A 42 -8.62 -9.83 -4.57
C GLU A 42 -8.69 -8.97 -5.86
N ASN A 43 -7.55 -8.40 -6.26
CA ASN A 43 -7.39 -7.48 -7.39
C ASN A 43 -8.03 -6.09 -7.22
N ARG A 44 -8.66 -5.78 -6.08
CA ARG A 44 -9.16 -4.44 -5.74
C ARG A 44 -8.10 -3.61 -5.04
N TRP A 45 -7.88 -2.37 -5.47
CA TRP A 45 -6.83 -1.50 -4.95
C TRP A 45 -7.15 -0.99 -3.56
N LEU A 46 -6.17 -0.98 -2.66
CA LEU A 46 -6.37 -0.50 -1.29
C LEU A 46 -6.40 1.03 -1.24
N HIS A 47 -7.57 1.60 -0.97
CA HIS A 47 -7.74 3.05 -0.82
C HIS A 47 -7.76 3.44 0.67
N ALA A 48 -7.30 4.65 0.95
CA ALA A 48 -7.45 5.31 2.23
C ALA A 48 -8.91 5.76 2.42
N GLY A 49 -9.29 6.10 3.66
CA GLY A 49 -10.66 6.54 3.97
C GLY A 49 -11.14 7.80 3.22
N GLY A 50 -10.22 8.59 2.65
CA GLY A 50 -10.53 9.75 1.80
C GLY A 50 -10.79 9.41 0.32
N GLY A 51 -10.73 8.12 -0.05
CA GLY A 51 -10.93 7.66 -1.43
C GLY A 51 -9.67 7.67 -2.28
N GLU A 52 -8.53 8.12 -1.77
CA GLU A 52 -7.25 8.07 -2.50
C GLU A 52 -6.58 6.69 -2.39
N LEU A 53 -5.83 6.29 -3.42
CA LEU A 53 -5.02 5.08 -3.38
C LEU A 53 -3.98 5.17 -2.25
N THR A 54 -3.92 4.15 -1.39
CA THR A 54 -2.87 4.07 -0.36
C THR A 54 -1.57 3.65 -1.03
N VAL A 55 -0.53 4.48 -0.89
CA VAL A 55 0.80 4.24 -1.47
C VAL A 55 1.82 4.15 -0.36
N PHE A 56 2.87 3.37 -0.54
CA PHE A 56 3.94 3.18 0.43
C PHE A 56 5.28 3.52 -0.21
N HIS A 57 6.08 4.32 0.48
CA HIS A 57 7.45 4.61 0.06
C HIS A 57 8.38 3.50 0.55
N GLY A 58 8.86 2.68 -0.39
CA GLY A 58 9.77 1.56 -0.11
C GLY A 58 9.06 0.28 0.34
N MET A 59 9.66 -0.85 -0.04
CA MET A 59 9.17 -2.18 0.31
C MET A 59 9.14 -2.40 1.83
N SER A 60 10.11 -1.86 2.57
CA SER A 60 10.16 -1.94 4.03
C SER A 60 8.91 -1.38 4.70
N THR A 61 8.38 -0.26 4.19
CA THR A 61 7.15 0.35 4.69
C THR A 61 5.93 -0.54 4.44
N VAL A 62 5.82 -1.13 3.25
CA VAL A 62 4.73 -2.08 2.91
C VAL A 62 4.74 -3.28 3.85
N LEU A 63 5.91 -3.92 3.99
CA LEU A 63 6.07 -5.10 4.82
C LEU A 63 5.77 -4.80 6.29
N HIS A 64 6.19 -3.63 6.77
CA HIS A 64 5.88 -3.19 8.12
C HIS A 64 4.36 -2.98 8.31
N PHE A 65 3.69 -2.35 7.35
CA PHE A 65 2.24 -2.19 7.37
C PHE A 65 1.49 -3.52 7.38
N LEU A 66 1.85 -4.46 6.49
CA LEU A 66 1.23 -5.79 6.45
C LEU A 66 1.43 -6.55 7.76
N LYS A 67 2.60 -6.42 8.38
CA LYS A 67 2.88 -6.96 9.71
C LYS A 67 1.95 -6.38 10.78
N LEU A 68 1.78 -5.05 10.83
CA LEU A 68 0.87 -4.40 11.79
C LEU A 68 -0.59 -4.78 11.52
N ALA A 69 -0.97 -4.93 10.25
CA ALA A 69 -2.31 -5.35 9.84
C ALA A 69 -2.57 -6.84 10.06
N GLY A 70 -1.57 -7.62 10.52
CA GLY A 70 -1.71 -9.05 10.76
C GLY A 70 -1.89 -9.89 9.49
N VAL A 71 -1.47 -9.38 8.33
CA VAL A 71 -1.53 -10.09 7.05
C VAL A 71 -0.27 -10.92 6.89
N ARG A 72 -0.42 -12.25 6.82
CA ARG A 72 0.70 -13.20 6.82
C ARG A 72 1.10 -13.70 5.43
N ALA A 73 0.18 -13.68 4.48
CA ALA A 73 0.39 -14.16 3.12
C ALA A 73 0.11 -13.05 2.12
N PHE A 74 1.05 -12.84 1.20
CA PHE A 74 0.94 -11.87 0.12
C PHE A 74 1.83 -12.31 -1.05
N GLU A 75 1.49 -11.84 -2.24
CA GLU A 75 2.21 -12.17 -3.47
C GLU A 75 2.73 -10.90 -4.16
N PRO A 76 3.79 -10.98 -4.98
CA PRO A 76 4.11 -9.91 -5.91
C PRO A 76 2.98 -9.78 -6.95
N GLY A 77 2.51 -8.56 -7.15
CA GLY A 77 1.58 -8.20 -8.22
C GLY A 77 2.31 -7.63 -9.44
N LEU A 78 1.61 -7.57 -10.58
CA LEU A 78 2.15 -6.93 -11.77
C LEU A 78 2.41 -5.43 -11.51
N PRO A 79 3.56 -4.88 -11.95
CA PRO A 79 3.80 -3.45 -11.92
C PRO A 79 2.72 -2.70 -12.70
N ARG A 80 2.26 -1.57 -12.19
CA ARG A 80 1.25 -0.76 -12.86
C ARG A 80 1.63 0.70 -12.81
N ARG A 81 1.77 1.31 -13.98
CA ARG A 81 2.05 2.75 -14.11
C ARG A 81 0.74 3.53 -13.90
N GLU A 82 0.29 3.59 -12.66
CA GLU A 82 -0.72 4.55 -12.24
C GLU A 82 -0.05 5.93 -12.03
N PRO A 83 -0.72 7.07 -12.27
CA PRO A 83 -0.19 8.40 -12.01
C PRO A 83 -0.18 8.70 -10.50
N VAL A 84 0.31 7.78 -9.67
CA VAL A 84 0.52 7.98 -8.24
C VAL A 84 1.92 8.53 -7.99
N SER A 85 1.99 9.53 -7.12
CA SER A 85 3.25 10.12 -6.68
C SER A 85 3.49 9.79 -5.22
N CYS A 86 4.61 9.12 -4.91
CA CYS A 86 5.08 9.08 -3.52
C CYS A 86 5.46 10.48 -3.07
N GLY A 87 5.00 10.87 -1.88
CA GLY A 87 5.13 12.23 -1.35
C GLY A 87 3.86 13.08 -1.45
N GLY A 88 2.73 12.50 -1.84
CA GLY A 88 1.39 13.10 -1.73
C GLY A 88 0.63 12.65 -0.47
N GLY A 89 -0.60 13.15 -0.29
CA GLY A 89 -1.37 13.03 0.97
C GLY A 89 -1.69 11.61 1.45
N ALA A 90 -1.72 10.61 0.57
CA ALA A 90 -2.01 9.20 0.89
C ALA A 90 -0.78 8.27 0.83
N CYS A 91 0.43 8.85 0.76
CA CYS A 91 1.67 8.09 0.79
C CYS A 91 2.16 7.88 2.23
N LEU A 92 2.45 6.63 2.60
CA LEU A 92 2.95 6.23 3.91
C LEU A 92 4.46 5.98 3.87
N CYS A 93 5.13 6.39 4.95
CA CYS A 93 6.55 6.24 5.20
C CYS A 93 6.78 5.64 6.59
N LEU A 94 8.00 5.13 6.84
CA LEU A 94 8.47 4.83 8.18
C LEU A 94 9.29 6.01 8.71
N ASP A 95 8.97 6.46 9.92
CA ASP A 95 9.80 7.42 10.66
C ASP A 95 11.09 6.75 11.18
N GLY A 96 11.99 7.53 11.78
CA GLY A 96 13.22 7.02 12.40
C GLY A 96 13.01 6.02 13.55
N ARG A 97 11.77 5.87 14.04
CA ARG A 97 11.35 4.93 15.08
C ARG A 97 10.51 3.77 14.52
N ARG A 98 10.43 3.62 13.19
CA ARG A 98 9.63 2.62 12.47
C ARG A 98 8.12 2.76 12.72
N LYS A 99 7.62 3.95 13.01
CA LYS A 99 6.18 4.24 13.00
C LYS A 99 5.74 4.55 11.58
N LEU A 100 4.54 4.09 11.24
CA LEU A 100 3.89 4.51 10.00
C LEU A 100 3.35 5.93 10.16
N GLU A 101 3.76 6.79 9.23
CA GLU A 101 3.28 8.15 9.13
C GLU A 101 3.01 8.51 7.67
N ARG A 102 2.28 9.61 7.45
CA ARG A 102 2.22 10.19 6.11
C ARG A 102 3.61 10.70 5.77
N CYS A 103 4.12 10.36 4.60
CA CYS A 103 5.36 10.95 4.13
C CYS A 103 5.22 12.47 4.18
N ALA A 104 6.19 13.15 4.81
CA ALA A 104 6.34 14.58 4.57
C ALA A 104 6.43 14.75 3.05
N ARG A 105 5.68 15.71 2.47
CA ARG A 105 5.89 16.09 1.07
C ARG A 105 7.38 16.31 0.95
N ALA A 106 8.08 15.47 0.18
CA ALA A 106 9.46 15.73 -0.13
C ALA A 106 9.46 17.13 -0.75
N ALA A 107 9.94 18.11 0.00
CA ALA A 107 10.32 19.39 -0.57
C ALA A 107 11.26 19.02 -1.71
N GLY A 108 10.96 19.50 -2.91
CA GLY A 108 11.77 19.22 -4.08
C GLY A 108 13.24 19.45 -3.75
N SER A 109 14.05 18.43 -4.00
CA SER A 109 15.48 18.60 -4.25
C SER A 109 15.70 18.27 -5.71
#